data_AF-A0A966W416-F1
#
_entry.id   AF-A0A966W416-F1
#
_cell.length_a   1.000
_cell.length_b   1.000
_cell.length_c   1.000
_cell.angle_alpha   90.00
_cell.angle_beta   90.00
_cell.angle_gamma   90.00
#
_symmetry.space_group_name_H-M   'P 1'
#
loop_
_entity.id
_entity.type
_entity.pdbx_description
1 polymer ?
#
loop_
_entity_poly.entity_id
_entity_poly.type
_entity_poly.pdbx_seq_one_letter_code
_entity_poly.pdbx_strand_id
1 'polypeptide(L)'
;MTKTAVAQKISNAKTRTETDSFGPLEVAANRYWGAQTQRSLGNFKIGGERMPAPLVRALGIIKKCAALANMELGVLDKKIGNAIAKAADEVIALDHIDEFPLVVWQTGSGTQTNMNANEVISNRAIEMLGGVMGSKKPVHPNDHVNMGQSSNDTFPTAMHIAAVEEIHHKLIPALTHLKKALDKKVKEFDKIVKIGRTHLQDATPLTLGQEFSGYATQIAYGIDRVKATLPRLYKL
;
A
#
# COMPACT_ATOMS: atom_id res chain seq x y z
N MET A 1 19.51 -27.59 3.03
CA MET A 1 19.38 -26.74 4.24
C MET A 1 17.95 -26.88 4.75
N THR A 2 17.78 -27.70 5.78
CA THR A 2 16.48 -28.18 6.29
C THR A 2 15.81 -27.14 7.20
N LYS A 3 14.47 -27.20 7.27
CA LYS A 3 13.54 -26.33 8.02
C LYS A 3 13.93 -26.04 9.47
N THR A 4 14.82 -26.83 10.05
CA THR A 4 15.39 -26.70 11.40
C THR A 4 16.22 -25.42 11.59
N ALA A 5 16.91 -24.93 10.55
CA ALA A 5 17.80 -23.77 10.67
C ALA A 5 17.06 -22.42 10.80
N VAL A 6 15.79 -22.33 10.39
CA VAL A 6 14.97 -21.11 10.54
C VAL A 6 14.32 -21.07 11.93
N ALA A 7 13.93 -22.22 12.49
CA ALA A 7 13.36 -22.31 13.83
C ALA A 7 14.38 -22.00 14.93
N GLN A 8 15.67 -22.27 14.70
CA GLN A 8 16.73 -22.11 15.69
C GLN A 8 17.29 -20.68 15.80
N LYS A 9 16.87 -19.75 14.92
CA LYS A 9 17.30 -18.34 14.97
C LYS A 9 16.38 -17.42 15.79
N ILE A 10 15.23 -17.93 16.26
CA ILE A 10 14.24 -17.15 17.03
C ILE A 10 14.49 -17.23 18.55
N SER A 11 15.30 -18.19 19.03
CA SER A 11 15.39 -18.53 20.45
C SER A 11 16.16 -17.55 21.35
N ASN A 12 16.61 -16.39 20.85
CA ASN A 12 17.32 -15.37 21.65
C ASN A 12 16.81 -13.93 21.42
N ALA A 13 15.72 -13.73 20.67
CA ALA A 13 15.13 -12.40 20.53
C ALA A 13 14.33 -12.07 21.79
N LYS A 14 14.67 -10.96 22.47
CA LYS A 14 13.83 -10.42 23.55
C LYS A 14 12.41 -10.23 23.04
N THR A 15 11.41 -10.60 23.83
CA THR A 15 9.99 -10.40 23.52
C THR A 15 9.39 -9.33 24.43
N ARG A 16 8.24 -8.78 24.03
CA ARG A 16 7.33 -8.04 24.90
C ARG A 16 5.98 -8.74 24.88
N THR A 17 5.31 -8.76 26.02
CA THR A 17 3.93 -9.21 26.12
C THR A 17 2.98 -8.12 25.60
N GLU A 18 2.16 -8.48 24.62
CA GLU A 18 1.04 -7.69 24.12
C GLU A 18 -0.28 -8.39 24.49
N THR A 19 -1.35 -7.63 24.63
CA THR A 19 -2.67 -8.16 25.01
C THR A 19 -3.75 -7.73 24.03
N ASP A 20 -4.66 -8.66 23.73
CA ASP A 20 -5.96 -8.39 23.11
C ASP A 20 -7.06 -9.08 23.92
N SER A 21 -8.31 -9.08 23.43
CA SER A 21 -9.44 -9.72 24.13
C SER A 21 -9.32 -11.24 24.26
N PHE A 22 -8.42 -11.88 23.51
CA PHE A 22 -8.15 -13.33 23.59
C PHE A 22 -7.02 -13.65 24.58
N GLY A 23 -6.43 -12.64 25.22
CA GLY A 23 -5.40 -12.77 26.24
C GLY A 23 -4.00 -12.32 25.79
N PRO A 24 -2.98 -12.58 26.61
CA PRO A 24 -1.61 -12.18 26.33
C PRO A 24 -0.96 -13.04 25.26
N LEU A 25 -0.01 -12.47 24.53
CA LEU A 25 0.89 -13.18 23.63
C LEU A 25 2.22 -12.44 23.46
N GLU A 26 3.25 -13.16 23.04
CA GLU A 26 4.60 -12.61 22.90
C GLU A 26 4.85 -12.07 21.49
N VAL A 27 5.32 -10.83 21.42
CA VAL A 27 5.78 -10.16 20.20
C VAL A 27 7.27 -9.88 20.32
N ALA A 28 8.03 -9.98 19.23
CA ALA A 28 9.45 -9.62 19.26
C ALA A 28 9.62 -8.14 19.71
N ALA A 29 10.50 -7.89 20.68
CA ALA A 29 10.61 -6.59 21.34
C ALA A 29 11.06 -5.46 20.41
N ASN A 30 11.74 -5.81 19.30
CA ASN A 30 12.19 -4.88 18.27
C ASN A 30 11.15 -4.61 17.16
N ARG A 31 9.90 -5.08 17.32
CA ARG A 31 8.82 -4.89 16.35
C ARG A 31 7.74 -3.97 16.90
N TYR A 32 7.20 -3.11 16.06
CA TYR A 32 6.16 -2.14 16.42
C TYR A 32 4.74 -2.71 16.33
N TRP A 33 4.50 -3.81 15.59
CA TRP A 33 3.16 -4.41 15.57
C TRP A 33 2.76 -5.01 16.93
N GLY A 34 1.48 -5.28 17.13
CA GLY A 34 0.92 -5.70 18.43
C GLY A 34 0.30 -7.09 18.41
N ALA A 35 -0.60 -7.30 19.38
CA ALA A 35 -1.25 -8.58 19.64
C ALA A 35 -2.01 -9.12 18.41
N GLN A 36 -2.84 -8.29 17.76
CA GLN A 36 -3.71 -8.75 16.69
C GLN A 36 -2.90 -9.10 15.43
N THR A 37 -1.87 -8.32 15.11
CA THR A 37 -0.97 -8.63 14.00
C THR A 37 -0.23 -9.93 14.23
N GLN A 38 0.33 -10.13 15.43
CA GLN A 38 1.07 -11.34 15.75
C GLN A 38 0.17 -12.58 15.77
N ARG A 39 -1.08 -12.45 16.25
CA ARG A 39 -2.08 -13.52 16.18
C ARG A 39 -2.45 -13.83 14.73
N SER A 40 -2.64 -12.81 13.90
CA SER A 40 -2.91 -12.96 12.47
C SER A 40 -1.79 -13.71 11.74
N LEU A 41 -0.52 -13.38 12.02
CA LEU A 41 0.64 -14.12 11.50
C LEU A 41 0.60 -15.62 11.84
N GLY A 42 0.12 -15.96 13.04
CA GLY A 42 -0.05 -17.34 13.48
C GLY A 42 -1.16 -18.08 12.74
N ASN A 43 -2.26 -17.39 12.47
CA ASN A 43 -3.49 -17.95 11.89
C ASN A 43 -3.45 -18.06 10.36
N PHE A 44 -2.90 -17.06 9.68
CA PHE A 44 -2.93 -16.94 8.22
C PHE A 44 -1.56 -17.26 7.61
N LYS A 45 -1.15 -18.53 7.70
CA LYS A 45 0.09 -19.06 7.11
C LYS A 45 -0.16 -19.56 5.68
N ILE A 46 -0.68 -18.67 4.83
CA ILE A 46 -1.13 -19.00 3.48
C ILE A 46 -0.35 -18.14 2.48
N GLY A 47 0.25 -18.78 1.47
CA GLY A 47 1.03 -18.09 0.44
C GLY A 47 2.33 -17.46 0.97
N GLY A 48 2.78 -16.40 0.28
CA GLY A 48 3.95 -15.60 0.66
C GLY A 48 3.85 -14.12 0.25
N GLU A 49 2.75 -13.76 -0.41
CA GLU A 49 2.47 -12.42 -0.90
C GLU A 49 2.05 -11.55 0.28
N ARG A 50 2.88 -10.59 0.65
CA ARG A 50 2.56 -9.57 1.65
C ARG A 50 1.73 -8.45 1.05
N MET A 51 1.13 -7.65 1.92
CA MET A 51 0.42 -6.45 1.48
C MET A 51 1.33 -5.54 0.64
N PRO A 52 0.89 -5.08 -0.55
CA PRO A 52 1.69 -4.22 -1.40
C PRO A 52 2.08 -2.92 -0.70
N ALA A 53 3.31 -2.43 -0.91
CA ALA A 53 3.78 -1.17 -0.33
C ALA A 53 2.84 0.03 -0.61
N PRO A 54 2.22 0.19 -1.79
CA PRO A 54 1.24 1.25 -2.02
C PRO A 54 0.04 1.19 -1.06
N LEU A 55 -0.39 -0.01 -0.65
CA LEU A 55 -1.50 -0.18 0.29
C LEU A 55 -1.08 0.20 1.71
N VAL A 56 0.13 -0.17 2.13
CA VAL A 56 0.70 0.24 3.43
C VAL A 56 0.84 1.75 3.51
N ARG A 57 1.37 2.38 2.46
CA ARG A 57 1.45 3.84 2.34
C ARG A 57 0.05 4.48 2.44
N ALA A 58 -0.93 3.96 1.71
CA ALA A 58 -2.31 4.47 1.74
C ALA A 58 -2.93 4.40 3.14
N LEU A 59 -2.67 3.33 3.89
CA LEU A 59 -3.11 3.24 5.29
C LEU A 59 -2.45 4.33 6.15
N GLY A 60 -1.15 4.58 5.98
CA GLY A 60 -0.46 5.70 6.62
C GLY A 60 -1.14 7.05 6.32
N ILE A 61 -1.49 7.31 5.05
CA ILE A 61 -2.21 8.53 4.64
C ILE A 61 -3.54 8.65 5.39
N ILE A 62 -4.34 7.58 5.43
CA ILE A 62 -5.64 7.59 6.10
C ILE A 62 -5.48 7.85 7.59
N LYS A 63 -4.55 7.16 8.27
CA LYS A 63 -4.35 7.34 9.72
C LYS A 63 -3.86 8.74 10.07
N LYS A 64 -3.02 9.34 9.23
CA LYS A 64 -2.63 10.76 9.37
C LYS A 64 -3.84 11.69 9.21
N CYS A 65 -4.58 11.56 8.12
CA CYS A 65 -5.75 12.41 7.85
C CYS A 65 -6.82 12.27 8.94
N ALA A 66 -7.09 11.05 9.40
CA ALA A 66 -8.04 10.79 10.48
C ALA A 66 -7.61 11.44 11.81
N ALA A 67 -6.31 11.34 12.17
CA ALA A 67 -5.80 12.00 13.38
C ALA A 67 -5.92 13.53 13.29
N LEU A 68 -5.58 14.12 12.14
CA LEU A 68 -5.72 15.56 11.91
C LEU A 68 -7.18 16.01 12.00
N ALA A 69 -8.09 15.30 11.34
CA ALA A 69 -9.53 15.59 11.38
C ALA A 69 -10.10 15.45 12.80
N ASN A 70 -9.74 14.40 13.54
CA ASN A 70 -10.20 14.21 14.91
C ASN A 70 -9.65 15.27 15.89
N MET A 71 -8.44 15.79 15.65
CA MET A 71 -7.92 16.94 16.40
C MET A 71 -8.71 18.22 16.08
N GLU A 72 -9.09 18.44 14.81
CA GLU A 72 -9.89 19.59 14.39
C GLU A 72 -11.31 19.54 14.97
N LEU A 73 -11.91 18.36 15.04
CA LEU A 73 -13.20 18.12 15.69
C LEU A 73 -13.14 18.20 17.23
N GLY A 74 -11.94 18.30 17.82
CA GLY A 74 -11.73 18.39 19.26
C GLY A 74 -11.97 17.09 20.03
N VAL A 75 -12.08 15.94 19.34
CA VAL A 75 -12.30 14.61 19.95
C VAL A 75 -11.00 13.86 20.22
N LEU A 76 -9.87 14.34 19.69
CA LEU A 76 -8.54 13.78 19.93
C LEU A 76 -7.61 14.85 20.51
N ASP A 77 -6.95 14.52 21.62
CA ASP A 77 -5.95 15.39 22.23
C ASP A 77 -4.84 15.74 21.23
N LYS A 78 -4.44 17.02 21.20
CA LYS A 78 -3.47 17.52 20.21
C LYS A 78 -2.09 16.88 20.37
N LYS A 79 -1.65 16.55 21.59
CA LYS A 79 -0.34 15.91 21.80
C LYS A 79 -0.36 14.48 21.26
N ILE A 80 -1.43 13.73 21.52
CA ILE A 80 -1.63 12.38 20.99
C ILE A 80 -1.76 12.42 19.46
N GLY A 81 -2.65 13.25 18.92
CA GLY A 81 -2.90 13.31 17.48
C GLY A 81 -1.67 13.75 16.67
N ASN A 82 -0.86 14.67 17.19
CA ASN A 82 0.40 15.05 16.54
C ASN A 82 1.43 13.91 16.54
N ALA A 83 1.50 13.10 17.60
CA ALA A 83 2.37 11.94 17.64
C ALA A 83 1.91 10.86 16.64
N ILE A 84 0.60 10.62 16.54
CA ILE A 84 0.01 9.72 15.54
C ILE A 84 0.32 10.21 14.12
N ALA A 85 0.12 11.49 13.83
CA ALA A 85 0.38 12.04 12.51
C ALA A 85 1.86 11.90 12.10
N LYS A 86 2.80 12.11 13.02
CA LYS A 86 4.24 11.92 12.79
C LYS A 86 4.61 10.45 12.58
N ALA A 87 4.09 9.54 13.40
CA ALA A 87 4.31 8.11 13.20
C ALA A 87 3.69 7.60 11.88
N ALA A 88 2.53 8.14 11.49
CA ALA A 88 1.91 7.85 10.21
C ALA A 88 2.73 8.38 9.04
N ASP A 89 3.41 9.53 9.16
CA ASP A 89 4.34 10.03 8.14
C ASP A 89 5.49 9.05 7.85
N GLU A 90 6.04 8.38 8.87
CA GLU A 90 7.06 7.34 8.68
C GLU A 90 6.50 6.11 7.95
N VAL A 91 5.22 5.75 8.18
CA VAL A 91 4.52 4.70 7.41
C VAL A 91 4.29 5.13 5.96
N ILE A 92 3.91 6.39 5.73
CA ILE A 92 3.72 6.98 4.38
C ILE A 92 5.04 6.97 3.60
N ALA A 93 6.15 7.25 4.28
CA ALA A 93 7.51 7.18 3.73
C ALA A 93 8.00 5.75 3.49
N LEU A 94 7.26 4.74 3.97
CA LEU A 94 7.61 3.31 3.92
C LEU A 94 8.84 2.93 4.75
N ASP A 95 9.23 3.77 5.72
CA ASP A 95 10.38 3.50 6.61
C ASP A 95 10.16 2.26 7.48
N HIS A 96 8.89 1.93 7.77
CA HIS A 96 8.47 0.79 8.59
C HIS A 96 7.85 -0.35 7.79
N ILE A 97 8.16 -0.50 6.50
CA ILE A 97 7.52 -1.52 5.65
C ILE A 97 7.69 -2.95 6.19
N ASP A 98 8.79 -3.24 6.88
CA ASP A 98 9.05 -4.54 7.51
C ASP A 98 8.17 -4.83 8.73
N GLU A 99 7.46 -3.82 9.24
CA GLU A 99 6.50 -3.93 10.33
C GLU A 99 5.09 -4.31 9.86
N PHE A 100 4.93 -4.57 8.55
CA PHE A 100 3.70 -5.04 7.93
C PHE A 100 3.86 -6.47 7.38
N PRO A 101 3.97 -7.48 8.26
CA PRO A 101 4.35 -8.84 7.87
C PRO A 101 3.19 -9.68 7.32
N LEU A 102 1.95 -9.17 7.39
CA LEU A 102 0.74 -9.91 7.04
C LEU A 102 0.64 -10.20 5.54
N VAL A 103 0.13 -11.38 5.24
CA VAL A 103 -0.12 -11.84 3.88
C VAL A 103 -1.42 -11.26 3.33
N VAL A 104 -1.55 -11.20 2.00
CA VAL A 104 -2.78 -10.83 1.30
C VAL A 104 -3.94 -11.75 1.69
N TRP A 105 -3.65 -13.03 1.90
CA TRP A 105 -4.61 -14.09 2.21
C TRP A 105 -5.05 -14.11 3.68
N GLN A 106 -5.75 -13.05 4.09
CA GLN A 106 -6.27 -12.85 5.45
C GLN A 106 -7.81 -12.68 5.43
N THR A 107 -8.42 -12.02 6.43
CA THR A 107 -9.84 -11.68 6.36
C THR A 107 -10.18 -10.86 5.12
N GLY A 108 -11.35 -11.12 4.51
CA GLY A 108 -11.80 -10.43 3.30
C GLY A 108 -12.08 -8.93 3.49
N SER A 109 -12.32 -8.49 4.74
CA SER A 109 -12.51 -7.08 5.09
C SER A 109 -11.19 -6.30 5.27
N GLY A 110 -10.04 -6.96 5.24
CA GLY A 110 -8.75 -6.32 5.51
C GLY A 110 -8.53 -5.89 6.97
N THR A 111 -9.36 -6.34 7.91
CA THR A 111 -9.30 -5.95 9.33
C THR A 111 -7.94 -6.18 9.96
N GLN A 112 -7.26 -7.29 9.68
CA GLN A 112 -5.94 -7.53 10.30
C GLN A 112 -4.88 -6.54 9.79
N THR A 113 -4.89 -6.15 8.51
CA THR A 113 -3.99 -5.11 8.00
C THR A 113 -4.35 -3.71 8.53
N ASN A 114 -5.65 -3.40 8.69
CA ASN A 114 -6.04 -2.16 9.38
C ASN A 114 -5.48 -2.11 10.80
N MET A 115 -5.65 -3.21 11.56
CA MET A 115 -5.11 -3.31 12.91
C MET A 115 -3.59 -3.31 12.94
N ASN A 116 -2.92 -3.87 11.94
CA ASN A 116 -1.47 -3.79 11.81
C ASN A 116 -0.99 -2.34 11.69
N ALA A 117 -1.65 -1.52 10.85
CA ALA A 117 -1.34 -0.09 10.77
C ALA A 117 -1.61 0.61 12.11
N ASN A 118 -2.75 0.32 12.75
CA ASN A 118 -3.10 0.89 14.05
C ASN A 118 -2.05 0.58 15.13
N GLU A 119 -1.63 -0.68 15.24
CA GLU A 119 -0.65 -1.14 16.24
C GLU A 119 0.74 -0.56 16.00
N VAL A 120 1.23 -0.57 14.75
CA VAL A 120 2.53 0.00 14.39
C VAL A 120 2.59 1.50 14.70
N ILE A 121 1.59 2.26 14.23
CA ILE A 121 1.51 3.71 14.46
C ILE A 121 1.35 4.01 15.95
N SER A 122 0.54 3.23 16.67
CA SER A 122 0.36 3.39 18.11
C SER A 122 1.66 3.18 18.87
N ASN A 123 2.36 2.07 18.65
CA ASN A 123 3.60 1.78 19.37
C ASN A 123 4.72 2.76 19.01
N ARG A 124 4.81 3.17 17.74
CA ARG A 124 5.76 4.21 17.33
C ARG A 124 5.44 5.56 17.97
N ALA A 125 4.18 5.97 18.04
CA ALA A 125 3.76 7.20 18.72
C ALA A 125 3.99 7.14 20.24
N ILE A 126 3.79 5.97 20.88
CA ILE A 126 4.14 5.75 22.29
C ILE A 126 5.64 5.98 22.50
N GLU A 127 6.49 5.38 21.66
CA GLU A 127 7.94 5.54 21.76
C GLU A 127 8.37 7.00 21.58
N MET A 128 7.81 7.72 20.59
CA MET A 128 8.05 9.16 20.40
C MET A 128 7.67 10.00 21.62
N LEU A 129 6.71 9.54 22.43
CA LEU A 129 6.25 10.20 23.65
C LEU A 129 6.97 9.71 24.91
N GLY A 130 7.98 8.85 24.78
CA GLY A 130 8.74 8.29 25.90
C GLY A 130 7.96 7.27 26.74
N GLY A 131 6.89 6.69 26.18
CA GLY A 131 6.10 5.66 26.85
C GLY A 131 6.66 4.25 26.64
N VAL A 132 5.92 3.25 27.13
CA VAL A 132 6.30 1.83 27.02
C VAL A 132 5.50 1.15 25.91
N MET A 133 6.17 0.68 24.85
CA MET A 133 5.51 -0.06 23.77
C MET A 133 4.71 -1.26 24.31
N GLY A 134 3.55 -1.53 23.72
CA GLY A 134 2.60 -2.56 24.12
C GLY A 134 1.69 -2.21 25.30
N SER A 135 2.00 -1.14 26.05
CA SER A 135 1.12 -0.65 27.12
C SER A 135 -0.19 -0.04 26.60
N LYS A 136 -0.24 0.31 25.31
CA LYS A 136 -1.32 1.08 24.67
C LYS A 136 -1.57 2.44 25.33
N LYS A 137 -0.54 2.98 26.01
CA LYS A 137 -0.55 4.28 26.68
C LYS A 137 0.70 5.08 26.31
N PRO A 138 0.57 6.39 26.02
CA PRO A 138 -0.69 7.17 26.00
C PRO A 138 -1.50 6.99 24.71
N VAL A 139 -0.98 6.27 23.71
CA VAL A 139 -1.66 6.07 22.41
C VAL A 139 -2.25 4.67 22.36
N HIS A 140 -3.56 4.56 22.15
CA HIS A 140 -4.25 3.27 22.03
C HIS A 140 -4.55 2.99 20.54
N PRO A 141 -4.27 1.78 20.03
CA PRO A 141 -4.42 1.49 18.61
C PRO A 141 -5.87 1.59 18.13
N ASN A 142 -6.83 1.19 18.95
CA ASN A 142 -8.25 1.32 18.60
C ASN A 142 -8.79 2.73 18.93
N ASP A 143 -8.81 3.07 20.21
CA ASP A 143 -9.44 4.29 20.73
C ASP A 143 -8.82 5.60 20.22
N HIS A 144 -7.55 5.63 19.80
CA HIS A 144 -6.90 6.83 19.27
C HIS A 144 -6.58 6.72 17.77
N VAL A 145 -5.83 5.70 17.34
CA VAL A 145 -5.41 5.60 15.92
C VAL A 145 -6.57 5.21 15.00
N ASN A 146 -7.49 4.38 15.49
CA ASN A 146 -8.70 3.95 14.76
C ASN A 146 -9.95 4.75 15.16
N MET A 147 -9.80 5.89 15.83
CA MET A 147 -10.92 6.72 16.28
C MET A 147 -11.79 7.14 15.09
N GLY A 148 -13.10 6.87 15.19
CA GLY A 148 -14.09 7.21 14.16
C GLY A 148 -13.99 6.38 12.87
N GLN A 149 -13.29 5.24 12.89
CA GLN A 149 -13.04 4.41 11.71
C GLN A 149 -13.48 2.96 11.91
N SER A 150 -13.82 2.29 10.82
CA SER A 150 -14.03 0.84 10.77
C SER A 150 -13.09 0.22 9.74
N SER A 151 -12.62 -1.02 9.93
CA SER A 151 -11.89 -1.68 8.83
C SER A 151 -12.70 -1.73 7.53
N ASN A 152 -14.04 -1.75 7.65
CA ASN A 152 -14.95 -1.87 6.53
C ASN A 152 -15.07 -0.57 5.70
N ASP A 153 -14.73 0.58 6.26
CA ASP A 153 -14.57 1.83 5.50
C ASP A 153 -13.09 2.07 5.15
N THR A 154 -12.19 1.83 6.09
CA THR A 154 -10.78 2.20 5.98
C THR A 154 -10.05 1.38 4.91
N PHE A 155 -10.31 0.08 4.83
CA PHE A 155 -9.59 -0.77 3.89
C PHE A 155 -10.00 -0.51 2.43
N PRO A 156 -11.30 -0.38 2.08
CA PRO A 156 -11.72 0.08 0.76
C PRO A 156 -11.18 1.47 0.40
N THR A 157 -11.19 2.43 1.35
CA THR A 157 -10.57 3.75 1.12
C THR A 157 -9.07 3.62 0.82
N ALA A 158 -8.35 2.75 1.52
CA ALA A 158 -6.93 2.49 1.27
C ALA A 158 -6.70 1.87 -0.12
N MET A 159 -7.57 0.94 -0.55
CA MET A 159 -7.51 0.35 -1.88
C MET A 159 -7.66 1.42 -2.98
N HIS A 160 -8.59 2.35 -2.82
CA HIS A 160 -8.81 3.44 -3.76
C HIS A 160 -7.61 4.39 -3.82
N ILE A 161 -7.11 4.84 -2.66
CA ILE A 161 -5.92 5.72 -2.59
C ILE A 161 -4.71 5.05 -3.26
N ALA A 162 -4.41 3.79 -2.91
CA ALA A 162 -3.27 3.07 -3.46
C ALA A 162 -3.38 2.90 -4.98
N ALA A 163 -4.55 2.53 -5.50
CA ALA A 163 -4.77 2.39 -6.93
C ALA A 163 -4.60 3.73 -7.66
N VAL A 164 -5.14 4.82 -7.11
CA VAL A 164 -5.02 6.16 -7.67
C VAL A 164 -3.57 6.64 -7.68
N GLU A 165 -2.84 6.50 -6.58
CA GLU A 165 -1.42 6.87 -6.51
C GLU A 165 -0.61 6.11 -7.58
N GLU A 166 -0.79 4.79 -7.70
CA GLU A 166 -0.06 3.99 -8.70
C GLU A 166 -0.45 4.33 -10.15
N ILE A 167 -1.72 4.60 -10.42
CA ILE A 167 -2.17 5.04 -11.75
C ILE A 167 -1.54 6.39 -12.11
N HIS A 168 -1.58 7.34 -11.18
CA HIS A 168 -1.17 8.72 -11.44
C HIS A 168 0.35 8.88 -11.50
N HIS A 169 1.08 8.21 -10.61
CA HIS A 169 2.53 8.39 -10.46
C HIS A 169 3.37 7.39 -11.24
N LYS A 170 2.82 6.22 -11.63
CA LYS A 170 3.58 5.20 -12.37
C LYS A 170 2.98 4.89 -13.73
N LEU A 171 1.72 4.45 -13.78
CA LEU A 171 1.14 3.91 -15.02
C LEU A 171 0.99 4.97 -16.12
N ILE A 172 0.33 6.09 -15.83
CA ILE A 172 0.13 7.15 -16.83
C ILE A 172 1.47 7.74 -17.31
N PRO A 173 2.44 8.05 -16.43
CA PRO A 173 3.76 8.49 -16.87
C PRO A 173 4.50 7.48 -17.76
N ALA A 174 4.46 6.18 -17.41
CA ALA A 174 5.11 5.13 -18.19
C ALA A 174 4.49 4.99 -19.59
N LEU A 175 3.14 4.96 -19.68
CA LEU A 175 2.44 4.93 -20.95
C LEU A 175 2.70 6.19 -21.79
N THR A 176 2.76 7.35 -21.14
CA THR A 176 3.07 8.63 -21.81
C THR A 176 4.50 8.62 -22.36
N HIS A 177 5.47 8.06 -21.62
CA HIS A 177 6.84 7.89 -22.08
C HIS A 177 6.90 6.98 -23.31
N LEU A 178 6.25 5.80 -23.25
CA LEU A 178 6.17 4.88 -24.38
C LEU A 178 5.52 5.54 -25.61
N LYS A 179 4.40 6.25 -25.41
CA LYS A 179 3.72 6.97 -26.50
C LYS A 179 4.66 7.96 -27.20
N LYS A 180 5.40 8.77 -26.43
CA LYS A 180 6.36 9.73 -26.98
C LYS A 180 7.46 9.04 -27.80
N ALA A 181 7.96 7.89 -27.34
CA ALA A 181 8.95 7.12 -28.08
C ALA A 181 8.38 6.57 -29.39
N LEU A 182 7.14 6.05 -29.37
CA LEU A 182 6.44 5.59 -30.57
C LEU A 182 6.19 6.74 -31.55
N ASP A 183 5.70 7.89 -31.08
CA ASP A 183 5.48 9.09 -31.92
C ASP A 183 6.77 9.56 -32.61
N LYS A 184 7.92 9.47 -31.93
CA LYS A 184 9.23 9.76 -32.52
C LYS A 184 9.55 8.77 -33.64
N LYS A 185 9.33 7.47 -33.42
CA LYS A 185 9.56 6.43 -34.43
C LYS A 185 8.62 6.51 -35.62
N VAL A 186 7.37 6.92 -35.43
CA VAL A 186 6.45 7.21 -36.54
C VAL A 186 7.07 8.20 -37.52
N LYS A 187 7.64 9.30 -37.01
CA LYS A 187 8.29 10.33 -37.84
C LYS A 187 9.58 9.85 -38.50
N GLU A 188 10.42 9.13 -37.75
CA GLU A 188 11.69 8.59 -38.28
C GLU A 188 11.47 7.56 -39.40
N PHE A 189 10.37 6.82 -39.34
CA PHE A 189 10.06 5.71 -40.25
C PHE A 189 9.10 6.07 -41.38
N ASP A 190 8.72 7.35 -41.49
CA ASP A 190 7.70 7.81 -42.44
C ASP A 190 8.06 7.56 -43.90
N LYS A 191 9.37 7.53 -44.23
CA LYS A 191 9.85 7.28 -45.60
C LYS A 191 10.20 5.82 -45.91
N ILE A 192 10.09 4.91 -44.94
CA ILE A 192 10.44 3.49 -45.12
C ILE A 192 9.19 2.74 -45.59
N VAL A 193 9.09 2.46 -46.88
CA VAL A 193 7.99 1.65 -47.43
C VAL A 193 8.27 0.16 -47.16
N LYS A 194 7.27 -0.56 -46.67
CA LYS A 194 7.32 -2.00 -46.40
C LYS A 194 6.11 -2.73 -46.98
N ILE A 195 6.22 -4.05 -47.13
CA ILE A 195 5.09 -4.91 -47.48
C ILE A 195 4.11 -4.97 -46.30
N GLY A 196 2.81 -4.79 -46.58
CA GLY A 196 1.76 -5.04 -45.60
C GLY A 196 1.55 -6.55 -45.40
N ARG A 197 0.96 -6.93 -44.26
CA ARG A 197 0.51 -8.31 -44.04
C ARG A 197 -0.89 -8.36 -43.46
N THR A 198 -1.78 -9.09 -44.12
CA THR A 198 -3.12 -9.43 -43.63
C THR A 198 -3.26 -10.94 -43.65
N HIS A 199 -3.79 -11.55 -42.60
CA HIS A 199 -3.78 -13.02 -42.43
C HIS A 199 -2.37 -13.64 -42.55
N LEU A 200 -1.33 -12.87 -42.16
CA LEU A 200 0.10 -13.21 -42.31
C LEU A 200 0.58 -13.39 -43.77
N GLN A 201 -0.26 -13.11 -44.76
CA GLN A 201 0.09 -13.13 -46.19
C GLN A 201 0.44 -11.72 -46.67
N ASP A 202 1.25 -11.64 -47.73
CA ASP A 202 1.65 -10.37 -48.33
C ASP A 202 0.45 -9.58 -48.86
N ALA A 203 0.46 -8.27 -48.63
CA ALA A 203 -0.61 -7.34 -48.98
C ALA A 203 -0.05 -6.04 -49.60
N THR A 204 -0.92 -5.06 -49.86
CA THR A 204 -0.49 -3.77 -50.40
C THR A 204 0.46 -3.03 -49.46
N PRO A 205 1.42 -2.24 -49.99
CA PRO A 205 2.42 -1.55 -49.16
C PRO A 205 1.85 -0.44 -48.26
N LEU A 206 2.58 -0.16 -47.19
CA LEU A 206 2.42 1.00 -46.31
C LEU A 206 3.80 1.43 -45.80
N THR A 207 3.91 2.60 -45.18
CA THR A 207 5.16 3.00 -44.52
C THR A 207 5.28 2.33 -43.15
N LEU A 208 6.51 2.06 -42.70
CA LEU A 208 6.77 1.57 -41.35
C LEU A 208 6.30 2.60 -40.30
N GLY A 209 6.33 3.90 -40.64
CA GLY A 209 5.71 4.96 -39.84
C GLY A 209 4.19 4.78 -39.67
N GLN A 210 3.47 4.43 -40.75
CA GLN A 210 2.03 4.15 -40.69
C GLN A 210 1.73 2.93 -39.78
N GLU A 211 2.53 1.86 -39.86
CA GLU A 211 2.38 0.71 -38.95
C GLU A 211 2.55 1.13 -37.48
N PHE A 212 3.61 1.88 -37.17
CA PHE A 212 3.88 2.36 -35.81
C PHE A 212 2.84 3.37 -35.30
N SER A 213 2.17 4.08 -36.21
CA SER A 213 1.08 5.00 -35.85
C SER A 213 -0.12 4.27 -35.24
N GLY A 214 -0.35 3.02 -35.66
CA GLY A 214 -1.33 2.13 -35.03
C GLY A 214 -0.98 1.86 -33.57
N TYR A 215 0.28 1.48 -33.30
CA TYR A 215 0.76 1.24 -31.93
C TYR A 215 0.65 2.49 -31.06
N ALA A 216 1.09 3.65 -31.57
CA ALA A 216 1.01 4.92 -30.86
C ALA A 216 -0.44 5.28 -30.48
N THR A 217 -1.38 5.04 -31.40
CA THR A 217 -2.82 5.26 -31.18
C THR A 217 -3.38 4.31 -30.12
N GLN A 218 -2.99 3.03 -30.12
CA GLN A 218 -3.40 2.09 -29.08
C GLN A 218 -2.97 2.54 -27.68
N ILE A 219 -1.74 3.05 -27.54
CA ILE A 219 -1.26 3.59 -26.26
C ILE A 219 -2.03 4.85 -25.86
N ALA A 220 -2.30 5.76 -26.81
CA ALA A 220 -3.10 6.96 -26.55
C ALA A 220 -4.49 6.62 -25.97
N TYR A 221 -5.21 5.72 -26.63
CA TYR A 221 -6.52 5.27 -26.16
C TYR A 221 -6.44 4.47 -24.86
N GLY A 222 -5.35 3.73 -24.63
CA GLY A 222 -5.08 3.10 -23.34
C GLY A 222 -5.01 4.10 -22.19
N ILE A 223 -4.28 5.21 -22.39
CA ILE A 223 -4.20 6.30 -21.41
C ILE A 223 -5.58 6.91 -21.15
N ASP A 224 -6.35 7.20 -22.20
CA ASP A 224 -7.67 7.80 -22.06
C ASP A 224 -8.65 6.89 -21.31
N ARG A 225 -8.64 5.59 -21.61
CA ARG A 225 -9.44 4.59 -20.89
C ARG A 225 -9.10 4.53 -19.41
N VAL A 226 -7.81 4.54 -19.06
CA VAL A 226 -7.36 4.55 -17.66
C VAL A 226 -7.81 5.84 -16.97
N LYS A 227 -7.65 7.00 -17.61
CA LYS A 227 -8.08 8.28 -17.02
C LYS A 227 -9.60 8.34 -16.79
N ALA A 228 -10.38 7.72 -17.66
CA ALA A 228 -11.84 7.70 -17.53
C ALA A 228 -12.35 6.90 -16.31
N THR A 229 -11.54 6.01 -15.72
CA THR A 229 -11.93 5.26 -14.50
C THR A 229 -11.68 6.05 -13.22
N LEU A 230 -10.73 7.00 -13.23
CA LEU A 230 -10.30 7.77 -12.06
C LEU A 230 -11.43 8.50 -11.31
N PRO A 231 -12.43 9.13 -11.95
CA PRO A 231 -13.49 9.85 -11.24
C PRO A 231 -14.25 8.99 -10.22
N ARG A 232 -14.37 7.68 -10.43
CA ARG A 232 -15.02 6.76 -9.48
C ARG A 232 -14.06 6.29 -8.39
N LEU A 233 -12.76 6.19 -8.69
CA LEU A 233 -11.73 5.84 -7.70
C LEU A 233 -11.44 6.98 -6.73
N TYR A 234 -11.62 8.25 -7.15
CA TYR A 234 -11.50 9.41 -6.25
C TYR A 234 -12.62 9.51 -5.20
N LYS A 235 -13.69 8.72 -5.33
CA LYS A 235 -14.73 8.62 -4.29
C LYS A 235 -14.22 7.66 -3.23
N LEU A 236 -13.80 8.21 -2.10
CA LEU A 236 -13.23 7.51 -0.95
C LEU A 236 -14.29 7.14 0.08
#